data_AF-A0A0G1XMN4-F1
#
_entry.id   AF-A0A0G1XMN4-F1
#
_cell.length_a   1.000
_cell.length_b   1.000
_cell.length_c   1.000
_cell.angle_alpha   90.00
_cell.angle_beta   90.00
_cell.angle_gamma   90.00
#
_symmetry.space_group_name_H-M   'P 1'
#
loop_
_entity.id
_entity.type
_entity.pdbx_description
1 polymer ?
#
loop_
_entity_poly.entity_id
_entity_poly.type
_entity_poly.pdbx_seq_one_letter_code
_entity_poly.pdbx_strand_id
1 'polypeptide(L)'
;MIKRPSVNSSQTALLPVVNQEDILMKHRHLADEVLRSLPWQCQTSLKNFYVRYDNPSRRGLAGKNTIILDGSVPDEEFRALLIHEFGHITDLGCLQGGSASSASNFKDGSETIKIDDLSIGFYSISWADSKHQKTGSKDGDFVSGYAEWDPFEDFAETYAYFVLQNQSFRQRARSNHVLAEKYRWMGKNIFPSFELIAQGEYSWDGNVPWDTTKLSYEWKPEKTEVAVK
;
A
#
# COMPACT_ATOMS: atom_id res chain seq x y z
N MET A 1 -4.18 23.66 -1.98
CA MET A 1 -2.98 22.85 -1.66
C MET A 1 -2.69 22.99 -0.18
N ILE A 2 -2.89 21.92 0.60
CA ILE A 2 -2.54 21.90 2.03
C ILE A 2 -1.06 21.53 2.11
N LYS A 3 -0.23 22.43 2.64
CA LYS A 3 1.21 22.20 2.81
C LYS A 3 1.43 21.16 3.91
N ARG A 4 2.37 20.23 3.67
CA ARG A 4 2.87 19.30 4.69
C ARG A 4 3.40 20.12 5.88
N PRO A 5 3.01 19.83 7.13
CA PRO A 5 3.57 20.51 8.30
C PRO A 5 5.09 20.33 8.34
N SER A 6 5.84 21.40 8.64
CA SER A 6 7.30 21.34 8.80
C SER A 6 7.66 20.54 10.05
N VAL A 7 8.53 19.55 9.89
CA VAL A 7 9.09 18.77 11.02
C VAL A 7 10.33 19.50 11.54
N ASN A 8 10.30 19.91 12.81
CA ASN A 8 11.43 20.55 13.49
C ASN A 8 12.45 19.48 13.94
N SER A 9 13.74 19.74 13.73
CA SER A 9 14.86 18.81 13.88
C SER A 9 15.38 18.63 15.32
N SER A 10 14.52 18.21 16.25
CA SER A 10 14.95 17.59 17.51
C SER A 10 14.43 16.17 17.53
N GLN A 11 15.31 15.16 17.65
CA GLN A 11 15.01 13.71 17.74
C GLN A 11 13.50 13.42 17.83
N THR A 12 12.85 13.33 16.67
CA THR A 12 11.39 13.31 16.63
C THR A 12 10.89 12.06 17.31
N ALA A 13 10.07 12.25 18.35
CA ALA A 13 9.38 11.14 19.00
C ALA A 13 8.67 10.27 17.95
N LEU A 14 8.75 8.95 18.14
CA LEU A 14 8.08 7.95 17.30
C LEU A 14 6.58 8.25 17.20
N LEU A 15 5.97 7.93 16.06
CA LEU A 15 4.53 8.04 15.87
C LEU A 15 3.82 7.27 17.01
N PRO A 16 2.82 7.86 17.69
CA PRO A 16 2.16 7.22 18.82
C PRO A 16 1.60 5.84 18.49
N VAL A 17 1.09 5.65 17.28
CA VAL A 17 0.50 4.37 16.84
C VAL A 17 1.51 3.23 16.80
N VAL A 18 2.80 3.51 16.55
CA VAL A 18 3.86 2.49 16.52
C VAL A 18 4.68 2.43 17.81
N ASN A 19 4.56 3.44 18.68
CA ASN A 19 5.30 3.51 19.93
C ASN A 19 4.60 2.76 21.08
N GLN A 20 4.39 1.46 20.90
CA GLN A 20 3.72 0.58 21.87
C GLN A 20 4.75 -0.30 22.60
N GLU A 21 4.62 -0.43 23.92
CA GLU A 21 5.62 -1.11 24.77
C GLU A 21 5.92 -2.56 24.38
N ASP A 22 4.93 -3.25 23.83
CA ASP A 22 4.97 -4.66 23.39
C ASP A 22 5.62 -4.85 22.00
N ILE A 23 5.91 -3.77 21.27
CA ILE A 23 6.63 -3.82 19.99
C ILE A 23 8.12 -3.67 20.24
N LEU A 24 8.97 -4.54 19.66
CA LEU A 24 10.43 -4.39 19.72
C LEU A 24 10.85 -3.05 19.12
N MET A 25 11.79 -2.35 19.78
CA MET A 25 12.25 -1.01 19.36
C MET A 25 12.66 -0.95 17.88
N LYS A 26 13.32 -2.00 17.35
CA LYS A 26 13.68 -2.07 15.92
C LYS A 26 12.45 -1.89 15.02
N HIS A 27 11.35 -2.61 15.29
CA HIS A 27 10.14 -2.54 14.47
C HIS A 27 9.37 -1.24 14.66
N ARG A 28 9.47 -0.59 15.84
CA ARG A 28 8.93 0.77 16.01
C ARG A 28 9.63 1.76 15.09
N HIS A 29 10.97 1.69 15.01
CA HIS A 29 11.75 2.54 14.11
C HIS A 29 11.46 2.25 12.64
N LEU A 30 11.42 0.97 12.24
CA LEU A 30 11.07 0.58 10.87
C LEU A 30 9.68 1.08 10.47
N ALA A 31 8.68 0.89 11.35
CA ALA A 31 7.32 1.30 11.07
C ALA A 31 7.16 2.83 11.04
N ASP A 32 7.82 3.55 11.95
CA ASP A 32 7.84 5.02 11.96
C ASP A 32 8.41 5.58 10.65
N GLU A 33 9.55 5.03 10.21
CA GLU A 33 10.22 5.41 8.96
C GLU A 33 9.33 5.17 7.74
N VAL A 34 8.75 3.97 7.62
CA VAL A 34 7.83 3.63 6.52
C VAL A 34 6.62 4.56 6.52
N LEU A 35 5.90 4.67 7.63
CA LEU A 35 4.67 5.45 7.69
C LEU A 35 4.91 6.92 7.34
N ARG A 36 6.01 7.52 7.82
CA ARG A 36 6.39 8.91 7.49
C ARG A 36 6.78 9.10 6.03
N SER A 37 7.20 8.04 5.36
CA SER A 37 7.57 8.04 3.94
C SER A 37 6.35 7.91 3.03
N LEU A 38 5.25 7.34 3.52
CA LEU A 38 3.98 7.20 2.80
C LEU A 38 3.12 8.49 2.86
N PRO A 39 2.13 8.65 1.95
CA PRO A 39 1.21 9.81 1.94
C PRO A 39 0.58 10.08 3.31
N TRP A 40 0.84 11.29 3.82
CA TRP A 40 0.45 11.68 5.17
C TRP A 40 -1.07 11.77 5.36
N GLN A 41 -1.82 12.00 4.29
CA GLN A 41 -3.27 12.21 4.30
C GLN A 41 -4.04 11.01 4.87
N CYS A 42 -3.49 9.80 4.73
CA CYS A 42 -4.13 8.57 5.18
C CYS A 42 -3.56 8.00 6.48
N GLN A 43 -2.47 8.58 7.00
CA GLN A 43 -1.85 8.09 8.24
C GLN A 43 -2.82 8.13 9.43
N THR A 44 -3.72 9.11 9.48
CA THR A 44 -4.70 9.21 10.56
C THR A 44 -5.76 8.11 10.53
N SER A 45 -5.93 7.39 9.43
CA SER A 45 -6.85 6.25 9.37
C SER A 45 -6.32 5.04 10.14
N LEU A 46 -4.99 4.88 10.24
CA LEU A 46 -4.36 3.89 11.10
C LEU A 46 -4.52 4.28 12.58
N LYS A 47 -5.23 3.46 13.36
CA LYS A 47 -5.48 3.66 14.79
C LYS A 47 -4.75 2.65 15.66
N ASN A 48 -4.64 1.41 15.19
CA ASN A 48 -4.00 0.33 15.93
C ASN A 48 -2.91 -0.32 15.08
N PHE A 49 -1.73 -0.52 15.65
CA PHE A 49 -0.64 -1.23 15.02
C PHE A 49 -0.08 -2.25 16.01
N TYR A 50 -0.03 -3.51 15.59
CA TYR A 50 0.46 -4.61 16.40
C TYR A 50 1.55 -5.36 15.65
N VAL A 51 2.51 -5.90 16.40
CA VAL A 51 3.52 -6.82 15.87
C VAL A 51 3.51 -8.08 16.71
N ARG A 52 3.32 -9.21 16.05
CA ARG A 52 3.36 -10.55 16.65
C ARG A 52 4.75 -11.15 16.51
N TYR A 53 5.18 -11.89 17.53
CA TYR A 53 6.51 -12.52 17.57
C TYR A 53 6.42 -14.04 17.80
N ASP A 54 5.23 -14.60 17.63
CA ASP A 54 4.90 -15.99 17.89
C ASP A 54 4.76 -16.81 16.61
N ASN A 55 5.40 -16.37 15.51
CA ASN A 55 5.37 -17.00 14.18
C ASN A 55 3.94 -17.29 13.70
N PRO A 56 3.08 -16.27 13.56
CA PRO A 56 1.71 -16.45 13.10
C PRO A 56 1.66 -17.07 11.69
N SER A 57 0.59 -17.79 11.38
CA SER A 57 0.38 -18.35 10.03
C SER A 57 0.15 -17.30 8.95
N ARG A 58 -0.29 -16.09 9.34
CA ARG A 58 -0.43 -14.93 8.47
C ARG A 58 0.65 -13.91 8.82
N ARG A 59 1.40 -13.48 7.80
CA ARG A 59 2.49 -12.51 7.94
C ARG A 59 2.02 -11.07 8.10
N GLY A 60 0.84 -10.78 7.55
CA GLY A 60 0.18 -9.49 7.64
C GLY A 60 -1.34 -9.68 7.69
N LEU A 61 -2.01 -8.72 8.33
CA LEU A 61 -3.45 -8.59 8.32
C LEU A 61 -3.82 -7.13 8.60
N ALA A 62 -4.65 -6.56 7.74
CA ALA A 62 -5.24 -5.26 7.97
C ALA A 62 -6.75 -5.24 7.72
N GLY A 63 -7.33 -4.15 8.21
CA GLY A 63 -8.65 -3.68 7.79
C GLY A 63 -8.59 -2.16 7.70
N LYS A 64 -9.67 -1.49 8.06
CA LYS A 64 -9.79 -0.03 7.92
C LYS A 64 -8.84 0.82 8.75
N ASN A 65 -8.49 0.34 9.93
CA ASN A 65 -7.80 1.15 10.94
C ASN A 65 -6.79 0.38 11.78
N THR A 66 -6.59 -0.90 11.48
CA THR A 66 -5.76 -1.81 12.25
C THR A 66 -4.85 -2.56 11.32
N ILE A 67 -3.58 -2.65 11.70
CA ILE A 67 -2.57 -3.49 11.05
C ILE A 67 -1.99 -4.43 12.11
N ILE A 68 -1.80 -5.69 11.74
CA ILE A 68 -1.07 -6.70 12.52
C ILE A 68 -0.01 -7.31 11.61
N LEU A 69 1.26 -7.23 12.02
CA LEU A 69 2.38 -7.81 11.28
C LEU A 69 3.07 -8.92 12.07
N ASP A 70 3.64 -9.87 11.34
CA ASP A 70 4.63 -10.80 11.86
C ASP A 70 6.00 -10.11 11.95
N GLY A 71 6.55 -10.01 13.16
CA GLY A 71 7.87 -9.45 13.42
C GLY A 71 9.01 -10.47 13.32
N SER A 72 8.73 -11.73 12.99
CA SER A 72 9.75 -12.76 12.78
C SER A 72 10.32 -12.77 11.36
N VAL A 73 9.68 -12.10 10.42
CA VAL A 73 10.13 -11.97 9.02
C VAL A 73 11.36 -11.06 8.91
N PRO A 74 12.14 -11.14 7.81
CA PRO A 74 13.24 -10.21 7.54
C PRO A 74 12.76 -8.74 7.52
N ASP A 75 13.64 -7.81 7.87
CA ASP A 75 13.29 -6.39 8.00
C ASP A 75 12.81 -5.76 6.67
N GLU A 76 13.32 -6.21 5.52
CA GLU A 76 12.84 -5.79 4.20
C GLU A 76 11.41 -6.29 3.93
N GLU A 77 11.12 -7.53 4.31
CA GLU A 77 9.78 -8.07 4.18
C GLU A 77 8.80 -7.40 5.15
N PHE A 78 9.23 -7.09 6.37
CA PHE A 78 8.43 -6.37 7.36
C PHE A 78 7.97 -5.01 6.82
N ARG A 79 8.90 -4.24 6.21
CA ARG A 79 8.56 -2.96 5.56
C ARG A 79 7.60 -3.16 4.39
N ALA A 80 7.82 -4.19 3.57
CA ALA A 80 6.98 -4.44 2.41
C ALA A 80 5.56 -4.85 2.80
N LEU A 81 5.42 -5.71 3.82
CA LEU A 81 4.14 -6.04 4.43
C LEU A 81 3.47 -4.80 5.00
N LEU A 82 4.18 -3.96 5.76
CA LEU A 82 3.60 -2.71 6.27
C LEU A 82 3.07 -1.81 5.15
N ILE A 83 3.78 -1.69 4.03
CA ILE A 83 3.34 -0.90 2.89
C ILE A 83 2.07 -1.51 2.25
N HIS A 84 2.04 -2.83 2.05
CA HIS A 84 0.86 -3.56 1.56
C HIS A 84 -0.34 -3.34 2.50
N GLU A 85 -0.17 -3.60 3.79
CA GLU A 85 -1.23 -3.46 4.79
C GLU A 85 -1.71 -2.01 4.96
N PHE A 86 -0.81 -1.04 4.77
CA PHE A 86 -1.20 0.37 4.71
C PHE A 86 -1.95 0.73 3.42
N GLY A 87 -1.79 -0.07 2.36
CA GLY A 87 -2.66 -0.09 1.19
C GLY A 87 -4.11 -0.34 1.60
N HIS A 88 -4.40 -1.34 2.44
CA HIS A 88 -5.75 -1.57 2.97
C HIS A 88 -6.25 -0.44 3.88
N ILE A 89 -5.39 0.16 4.71
CA ILE A 89 -5.77 1.34 5.50
C ILE A 89 -6.17 2.51 4.60
N THR A 90 -5.42 2.71 3.52
CA THR A 90 -5.72 3.74 2.53
C THR A 90 -7.06 3.43 1.87
N ASP A 91 -7.20 2.22 1.36
CA ASP A 91 -8.37 1.74 0.63
C ASP A 91 -9.65 1.82 1.48
N LEU A 92 -9.69 1.03 2.55
CA LEU A 92 -10.90 0.80 3.32
C LEU A 92 -11.11 1.86 4.40
N GLY A 93 -10.08 2.62 4.77
CA GLY A 93 -10.11 3.57 5.89
C GLY A 93 -10.02 5.04 5.49
N CYS A 94 -9.23 5.38 4.49
CA CYS A 94 -8.97 6.77 4.10
C CYS A 94 -9.87 7.27 2.98
N LEU A 95 -10.16 6.41 1.99
CA LEU A 95 -10.88 6.77 0.76
C LEU A 95 -12.40 6.63 0.84
N GLN A 96 -12.90 6.31 2.03
CA GLN A 96 -14.30 6.03 2.31
C GLN A 96 -15.26 7.09 1.74
N GLY A 97 -16.27 6.62 1.03
CA GLY A 97 -17.41 7.44 0.62
C GLY A 97 -18.29 7.88 1.81
N GLY A 98 -19.19 8.84 1.55
CA GLY A 98 -20.07 9.39 2.58
C GLY A 98 -21.08 8.37 3.12
N SER A 99 -21.40 8.43 4.42
CA SER A 99 -22.37 7.52 5.04
C SER A 99 -23.77 7.57 4.42
N ALA A 100 -24.17 8.74 3.91
CA ALA A 100 -25.43 8.98 3.21
C ALA A 100 -25.46 8.44 1.76
N SER A 101 -24.32 7.99 1.25
CA SER A 101 -24.19 7.49 -0.11
C SER A 101 -24.76 6.09 -0.27
N SER A 102 -25.18 5.81 -1.50
CA SER A 102 -25.74 4.51 -1.89
C SER A 102 -24.67 3.41 -1.86
N ALA A 103 -25.14 2.17 -1.71
CA ALA A 103 -24.29 0.99 -1.82
C ALA A 103 -23.77 0.80 -3.26
N SER A 104 -22.51 0.41 -3.39
CA SER A 104 -21.97 -0.15 -4.63
C SER A 104 -22.13 -1.67 -4.67
N ASN A 105 -21.64 -2.29 -5.75
CA ASN A 105 -21.56 -3.74 -5.87
C ASN A 105 -20.34 -4.35 -5.17
N PHE A 106 -19.46 -3.52 -4.59
CA PHE A 106 -18.28 -3.97 -3.87
C PHE A 106 -18.56 -4.07 -2.37
N LYS A 107 -18.11 -5.18 -1.78
CA LYS A 107 -18.23 -5.52 -0.37
C LYS A 107 -16.97 -6.21 0.15
N ASP A 108 -16.46 -5.73 1.27
CA ASP A 108 -15.43 -6.43 2.05
C ASP A 108 -16.10 -7.13 3.23
N GLY A 109 -16.17 -8.46 3.18
CA GLY A 109 -16.96 -9.25 4.13
C GLY A 109 -18.43 -8.83 4.16
N SER A 110 -18.90 -8.34 5.32
CA SER A 110 -20.26 -7.82 5.50
C SER A 110 -20.38 -6.33 5.17
N GLU A 111 -19.27 -5.64 4.99
CA GLU A 111 -19.26 -4.22 4.75
C GLU A 111 -19.50 -3.90 3.28
N THR A 112 -20.30 -2.87 3.00
CA THR A 112 -20.55 -2.40 1.64
C THR A 112 -19.83 -1.10 1.34
N ILE A 113 -19.04 -1.10 0.28
CA ILE A 113 -18.35 0.08 -0.22
C ILE A 113 -19.36 1.04 -0.84
N LYS A 114 -19.22 2.33 -0.55
CA LYS A 114 -20.14 3.38 -0.99
C LYS A 114 -19.85 3.83 -2.40
N ILE A 115 -20.87 4.19 -3.19
CA ILE A 115 -20.70 4.50 -4.63
C ILE A 115 -19.79 5.72 -4.91
N ASP A 116 -19.64 6.61 -3.92
CA ASP A 116 -18.77 7.78 -3.94
C ASP A 116 -17.40 7.54 -3.27
N ASP A 117 -17.12 6.30 -2.86
CA ASP A 117 -15.78 5.88 -2.41
C ASP A 117 -14.79 5.98 -3.58
N LEU A 118 -13.65 6.61 -3.34
CA LEU A 118 -12.69 6.87 -4.42
C LEU A 118 -12.12 5.56 -5.00
N SER A 119 -11.97 4.53 -4.17
CA SER A 119 -11.41 3.23 -4.56
C SER A 119 -12.25 2.48 -5.58
N ILE A 120 -13.55 2.77 -5.71
CA ILE A 120 -14.39 2.19 -6.78
C ILE A 120 -13.81 2.48 -8.16
N GLY A 121 -13.21 3.66 -8.35
CA GLY A 121 -12.53 4.00 -9.59
C GLY A 121 -11.35 3.09 -9.89
N PHE A 122 -10.65 2.61 -8.87
CA PHE A 122 -9.57 1.63 -9.01
C PHE A 122 -10.13 0.22 -9.25
N TYR A 123 -11.05 -0.25 -8.41
CA TYR A 123 -11.62 -1.59 -8.53
C TYR A 123 -12.23 -1.81 -9.92
N SER A 124 -12.94 -0.81 -10.42
CA SER A 124 -13.60 -0.85 -11.73
C SER A 124 -12.62 -0.95 -12.90
N ILE A 125 -11.30 -0.91 -12.70
CA ILE A 125 -10.33 -1.18 -13.77
C ILE A 125 -10.37 -2.68 -14.13
N SER A 126 -10.30 -3.57 -13.12
CA SER A 126 -10.17 -5.02 -13.32
C SER A 126 -11.35 -5.85 -12.80
N TRP A 127 -12.23 -5.26 -11.99
CA TRP A 127 -13.27 -5.98 -11.26
C TRP A 127 -14.68 -5.52 -11.61
N ALA A 128 -15.61 -6.47 -11.66
CA ALA A 128 -17.04 -6.21 -11.83
C ALA A 128 -17.76 -6.11 -10.46
N ASP A 129 -17.30 -6.90 -9.48
CA ASP A 129 -17.70 -6.87 -8.08
C ASP A 129 -16.56 -7.43 -7.21
N SER A 130 -16.79 -7.64 -5.91
CA SER A 130 -15.77 -8.10 -4.96
C SER A 130 -15.27 -9.54 -5.13
N LYS A 131 -15.79 -10.29 -6.10
CA LYS A 131 -15.41 -11.69 -6.33
C LYS A 131 -15.14 -12.01 -7.79
N HIS A 132 -15.62 -11.17 -8.71
CA HIS A 132 -15.53 -11.43 -10.13
C HIS A 132 -14.70 -10.36 -10.83
N GLN A 133 -13.59 -10.80 -11.41
CA GLN A 133 -12.85 -10.01 -12.38
C GLN A 133 -13.71 -9.76 -13.63
N LYS A 134 -13.43 -8.68 -14.36
CA LYS A 134 -14.08 -8.39 -15.63
C LYS A 134 -13.79 -9.48 -16.67
N THR A 135 -14.75 -9.72 -17.56
CA THR A 135 -14.56 -10.67 -18.65
C THR A 135 -13.38 -10.28 -19.53
N GLY A 136 -12.47 -11.22 -19.76
CA GLY A 136 -11.28 -11.00 -20.58
C GLY A 136 -10.05 -10.48 -19.84
N SER A 137 -10.14 -10.27 -18.52
CA SER A 137 -8.96 -10.07 -17.66
C SER A 137 -7.97 -11.23 -17.81
N LYS A 138 -6.68 -10.90 -17.73
CA LYS A 138 -5.57 -11.85 -17.81
C LYS A 138 -4.68 -11.67 -16.58
N ASP A 139 -3.96 -12.72 -16.21
CA ASP A 139 -3.00 -12.71 -15.09
C ASP A 139 -2.02 -11.52 -15.20
N GLY A 140 -1.54 -11.25 -16.43
CA GLY A 140 -0.63 -10.14 -16.72
C GLY A 140 -1.18 -8.73 -16.50
N ASP A 141 -2.50 -8.58 -16.29
CA ASP A 141 -3.19 -7.32 -15.99
C ASP A 141 -3.15 -6.96 -14.48
N PHE A 142 -2.60 -7.85 -13.66
CA PHE A 142 -2.41 -7.67 -12.22
C PHE A 142 -0.92 -7.58 -11.89
N VAL A 143 -0.58 -6.82 -10.84
CA VAL A 143 0.83 -6.62 -10.48
C VAL A 143 1.47 -7.89 -9.93
N SER A 144 0.65 -8.75 -9.32
CA SER A 144 1.02 -10.05 -8.76
C SER A 144 -0.14 -11.05 -8.89
N GLY A 145 0.13 -12.33 -8.64
CA GLY A 145 -0.92 -13.36 -8.56
C GLY A 145 -1.81 -13.19 -7.33
N TYR A 146 -1.30 -12.65 -6.22
CA TYR A 146 -2.10 -12.36 -5.04
C TYR A 146 -3.11 -11.22 -5.29
N ALA A 147 -2.75 -10.25 -6.14
CA ALA A 147 -3.66 -9.19 -6.59
C ALA A 147 -4.88 -9.71 -7.39
N GLU A 148 -4.86 -10.96 -7.85
CA GLU A 148 -5.99 -11.59 -8.57
C GLU A 148 -7.07 -12.14 -7.65
N TRP A 149 -6.85 -12.12 -6.33
CA TRP A 149 -7.73 -12.76 -5.36
C TRP A 149 -9.05 -12.01 -5.21
N ASP A 150 -8.98 -10.70 -4.97
CA ASP A 150 -10.13 -9.80 -4.84
C ASP A 150 -9.68 -8.33 -5.08
N PRO A 151 -10.61 -7.37 -5.25
CA PRO A 151 -10.22 -5.98 -5.54
C PRO A 151 -9.47 -5.26 -4.42
N PHE A 152 -9.59 -5.74 -3.17
CA PHE A 152 -8.93 -5.14 -2.02
C PHE A 152 -7.46 -5.57 -1.97
N GLU A 153 -7.19 -6.84 -2.26
CA GLU A 153 -5.84 -7.37 -2.46
C GLU A 153 -5.19 -6.77 -3.71
N ASP A 154 -5.94 -6.59 -4.81
CA ASP A 154 -5.45 -5.88 -5.99
C ASP A 154 -4.98 -4.47 -5.65
N PHE A 155 -5.76 -3.75 -4.82
CA PHE A 155 -5.39 -2.42 -4.37
C PHE A 155 -4.12 -2.44 -3.52
N ALA A 156 -4.06 -3.30 -2.50
CA ALA A 156 -2.95 -3.36 -1.56
C ALA A 156 -1.64 -3.81 -2.23
N GLU A 157 -1.68 -4.84 -3.07
CA GLU A 157 -0.54 -5.29 -3.88
C GLU A 157 -0.11 -4.20 -4.87
N THR A 158 -1.06 -3.54 -5.54
CA THR A 158 -0.73 -2.44 -6.47
C THR A 158 -0.12 -1.25 -5.75
N TYR A 159 -0.58 -0.94 -4.54
CA TYR A 159 -0.01 0.10 -3.68
C TYR A 159 1.45 -0.23 -3.33
N ALA A 160 1.72 -1.44 -2.83
CA ALA A 160 3.07 -1.89 -2.51
C ALA A 160 3.97 -1.92 -3.75
N TYR A 161 3.47 -2.41 -4.89
CA TYR A 161 4.22 -2.44 -6.14
C TYR A 161 4.53 -1.04 -6.67
N PHE A 162 3.62 -0.07 -6.52
CA PHE A 162 3.86 1.32 -6.89
C PHE A 162 4.97 1.96 -6.06
N VAL A 163 5.02 1.67 -4.77
CA VAL A 163 6.02 2.20 -3.84
C VAL A 163 7.38 1.54 -4.03
N LEU A 164 7.42 0.21 -4.05
CA LEU A 164 8.65 -0.58 -3.99
C LEU A 164 9.23 -0.92 -5.36
N GLN A 165 8.38 -1.06 -6.38
CA GLN A 165 8.75 -1.61 -7.69
C GLN A 165 8.35 -0.66 -8.84
N ASN A 166 8.35 0.64 -8.58
CA ASN A 166 7.81 1.66 -9.48
C ASN A 166 8.37 1.58 -10.91
N GLN A 167 9.67 1.33 -11.07
CA GLN A 167 10.32 1.22 -12.37
C GLN A 167 9.74 0.05 -13.18
N SER A 168 9.58 -1.11 -12.55
CA SER A 168 9.02 -2.32 -13.17
C SER A 168 7.53 -2.15 -13.45
N PHE A 169 6.79 -1.47 -12.57
CA PHE A 169 5.40 -1.10 -12.84
C PHE A 169 5.29 -0.19 -14.07
N ARG A 170 6.08 0.87 -14.14
CA ARG A 170 6.12 1.78 -15.29
C ARG A 170 6.53 1.06 -16.57
N GLN A 171 7.46 0.10 -16.51
CA GLN A 171 7.86 -0.69 -17.67
C GLN A 171 6.69 -1.54 -18.18
N ARG A 172 6.02 -2.30 -17.29
CA ARG A 172 4.87 -3.15 -17.64
C ARG A 172 3.69 -2.32 -18.17
N ALA A 173 3.44 -1.16 -17.57
CA ALA A 173 2.40 -0.22 -18.00
C ALA A 173 2.59 0.34 -19.43
N ARG A 174 3.79 0.25 -20.03
CA ARG A 174 4.00 0.71 -21.43
C ARG A 174 3.34 -0.22 -22.45
N SER A 175 3.21 -1.50 -22.13
CA SER A 175 2.67 -2.53 -23.04
C SER A 175 1.37 -3.15 -22.54
N ASN A 176 0.98 -2.91 -21.29
CA ASN A 176 -0.29 -3.36 -20.71
C ASN A 176 -1.18 -2.15 -20.35
N HIS A 177 -2.31 -2.01 -21.03
CA HIS A 177 -3.23 -0.90 -20.84
C HIS A 177 -3.94 -0.91 -19.47
N VAL A 178 -4.26 -2.09 -18.94
CA VAL A 178 -4.90 -2.23 -17.62
C VAL A 178 -3.92 -1.78 -16.52
N LEU A 179 -2.67 -2.24 -16.58
CA LEU A 179 -1.62 -1.78 -15.67
C LEU A 179 -1.32 -0.28 -15.84
N ALA A 180 -1.42 0.25 -17.07
CA ALA A 180 -1.29 1.70 -17.30
C ALA A 180 -2.39 2.51 -16.61
N GLU A 181 -3.63 2.00 -16.59
CA GLU A 181 -4.73 2.62 -15.86
C GLU A 181 -4.50 2.56 -14.35
N LYS A 182 -4.12 1.40 -13.80
CA LYS A 182 -3.80 1.25 -12.37
C LYS A 182 -2.65 2.18 -11.95
N TYR A 183 -1.56 2.22 -12.72
CA TYR A 183 -0.40 3.08 -12.46
C TYR A 183 -0.80 4.57 -12.43
N ARG A 184 -1.59 5.01 -13.42
CA ARG A 184 -2.07 6.40 -13.49
C ARG A 184 -3.02 6.72 -12.34
N TRP A 185 -3.90 5.78 -11.98
CA TRP A 185 -4.84 5.97 -10.89
C TRP A 185 -4.10 6.15 -9.56
N MET A 186 -3.12 5.29 -9.25
CA MET A 186 -2.30 5.40 -8.04
C MET A 186 -1.54 6.73 -7.99
N GLY A 187 -0.85 7.08 -9.07
CA GLY A 187 -0.08 8.33 -9.15
C GLY A 187 -0.96 9.58 -9.03
N LYS A 188 -2.19 9.55 -9.56
CA LYS A 188 -3.10 10.70 -9.49
C LYS A 188 -3.77 10.85 -8.13
N ASN A 189 -4.29 9.77 -7.58
CA ASN A 189 -5.21 9.82 -6.45
C ASN A 189 -4.50 9.61 -5.10
N ILE A 190 -3.43 8.82 -5.08
CA ILE A 190 -2.73 8.44 -3.85
C ILE A 190 -1.38 9.14 -3.72
N PHE A 191 -0.62 9.19 -4.81
CA PHE A 191 0.74 9.72 -4.82
C PHE A 191 0.95 10.89 -5.80
N PRO A 192 0.16 11.99 -5.73
CA PRO A 192 0.25 13.12 -6.67
C PRO A 192 1.58 13.88 -6.60
N SER A 193 2.39 13.62 -5.58
CA SER A 193 3.76 14.13 -5.43
C SER A 193 4.63 13.02 -4.86
N PHE A 194 4.68 11.89 -5.58
CA PHE A 194 5.49 10.74 -5.19
C PHE A 194 6.97 11.07 -5.24
N GLU A 195 7.67 10.79 -4.15
CA GLU A 195 9.12 10.72 -4.10
C GLU A 195 9.49 9.25 -3.98
N LEU A 196 10.49 8.81 -4.76
CA LEU A 196 10.97 7.44 -4.69
C LEU A 196 11.63 7.20 -3.33
N ILE A 197 11.01 6.33 -2.53
CA ILE A 197 11.50 5.91 -1.20
C ILE A 197 12.10 4.50 -1.22
N ALA A 198 12.09 3.85 -2.39
CA ALA A 198 12.68 2.56 -2.64
C ALA A 198 13.09 2.44 -4.12
N GLN A 199 14.07 1.59 -4.39
CA GLN A 199 14.45 1.18 -5.72
C GLN A 199 14.24 -0.33 -5.87
N GLY A 200 13.23 -0.70 -6.67
CA GLY A 200 12.97 -2.09 -6.99
C GLY A 200 14.11 -2.74 -7.75
N GLU A 201 14.48 -3.95 -7.33
CA GLU A 201 15.52 -4.76 -8.00
C GLU A 201 14.89 -5.85 -8.88
N TYR A 202 13.59 -6.11 -8.73
CA TYR A 202 12.87 -7.05 -9.57
C TYR A 202 12.81 -6.55 -11.01
N SER A 203 13.42 -7.29 -11.93
CA SER A 203 13.32 -7.06 -13.37
C SER A 203 12.23 -7.93 -13.96
N TRP A 204 11.32 -7.31 -14.73
CA TRP A 204 10.26 -8.05 -15.43
C TRP A 204 10.87 -9.04 -16.42
N ASP A 205 10.58 -10.33 -16.21
CA ASP A 205 11.07 -11.46 -17.00
C ASP A 205 9.99 -12.09 -17.89
N GLY A 206 8.77 -11.54 -17.86
CA GLY A 206 7.60 -12.10 -18.54
C GLY A 206 6.63 -12.85 -17.62
N ASN A 207 7.01 -13.13 -16.36
CA ASN A 207 6.21 -13.88 -15.42
C ASN A 207 5.66 -12.98 -14.31
N VAL A 208 4.36 -13.10 -14.03
CA VAL A 208 3.72 -12.37 -12.95
C VAL A 208 4.21 -12.93 -11.60
N PRO A 209 4.82 -12.11 -10.72
CA PRO A 209 5.24 -12.58 -9.41
C PRO A 209 4.03 -12.96 -8.57
N TRP A 210 4.14 -13.95 -7.68
CA TRP A 210 2.99 -14.32 -6.85
C TRP A 210 2.64 -13.25 -5.81
N ASP A 211 3.63 -12.66 -5.16
CA ASP A 211 3.47 -11.77 -4.00
C ASP A 211 4.47 -10.61 -4.09
N THR A 212 3.97 -9.36 -4.08
CA THR A 212 4.83 -8.17 -4.21
C THR A 212 5.73 -7.95 -2.99
N THR A 213 5.32 -8.42 -1.81
CA THR A 213 6.05 -8.23 -0.54
C THR A 213 7.33 -9.06 -0.45
N LYS A 214 7.50 -10.02 -1.37
CA LYS A 214 8.67 -10.90 -1.48
C LYS A 214 9.70 -10.42 -2.51
N LEU A 215 9.41 -9.37 -3.27
CA LEU A 215 10.30 -8.87 -4.30
C LEU A 215 11.42 -8.03 -3.69
N SER A 216 12.66 -8.25 -4.14
CA SER A 216 13.82 -7.49 -3.68
C SER A 216 13.74 -6.01 -4.06
N TYR A 217 14.19 -5.16 -3.15
CA TYR A 217 14.31 -3.73 -3.34
C TYR A 217 15.38 -3.16 -2.39
N GLU A 218 15.94 -2.03 -2.79
CA GLU A 218 16.79 -1.20 -1.94
C GLU A 218 15.94 -0.09 -1.30
N TRP A 219 15.93 0.00 0.02
CA TRP A 219 15.19 1.03 0.75
C TRP A 219 15.95 2.37 0.78
N LYS A 220 15.30 3.48 0.40
CA LYS A 220 15.90 4.82 0.28
C LYS A 220 15.05 5.89 0.95
N PRO A 221 15.00 5.94 2.29
CA PRO A 221 14.09 6.84 3.02
C PRO A 221 14.57 8.30 3.01
N GLU A 222 15.84 8.56 2.70
CA GLU A 222 16.40 9.91 2.71
C GLU A 222 16.06 10.69 1.44
N LYS A 223 15.31 11.80 1.61
CA LYS A 223 15.41 12.93 0.69
C LYS A 223 16.84 13.45 0.80
N THR A 224 17.68 13.17 -0.19
CA THR A 224 18.99 13.81 -0.23
C THR A 224 18.75 15.32 -0.40
N GLU A 225 18.94 16.10 0.65
CA GLU A 225 19.18 17.53 0.52
C GLU A 225 20.48 17.69 -0.26
N VAL A 226 20.39 17.89 -1.57
CA VAL A 226 21.53 18.38 -2.32
C VAL A 226 21.73 19.82 -1.88
N ALA A 227 22.75 20.04 -1.06
CA ALA A 227 23.20 21.38 -0.72
C ALA A 227 23.40 22.19 -2.01
N VAL A 228 22.62 23.27 -2.15
CA VAL A 228 22.91 24.30 -3.14
C VAL A 228 24.18 25.01 -2.67
N LYS A 229 25.28 24.78 -3.38
CA LYS A 229 26.36 25.76 -3.46
C LYS A 229 26.21 26.52 -4.76
#